data_AF-A0A2S0UE44-F1
#
_entry.id   AF-A0A2S0UE44-F1
#
_cell.length_a   1.000
_cell.length_b   1.000
_cell.length_c   1.000
_cell.angle_alpha   90.00
_cell.angle_beta   90.00
_cell.angle_gamma   90.00
#
_symmetry.space_group_name_H-M   'P 1'
#
loop_
_entity.id
_entity.type
_entity.pdbx_description
1 polymer ?
#
loop_
_entity_poly.entity_id
_entity_poly.type
_entity_poly.pdbx_seq_one_letter_code
_entity_poly.pdbx_strand_id
1 'polypeptide(L)'
;MSETVFECQEKVRRLAVKIVKHYRGKGPENVKVSMEDDSLIIIEIRGILSSLSEILLKEGAVHLVTEYWKVLKPYLEREFMAEIVETLGSPFTYTWKIEDLNPGDRAIIIQLNKSV
;
A
#
# COMPACT_ATOMS: atom_id res chain seq x y z
N MET A 1 -7.18 -13.47 -18.81
CA MET A 1 -6.12 -12.49 -18.50
C MET A 1 -4.92 -12.82 -19.37
N SER A 2 -4.32 -11.84 -20.03
CA SER A 2 -3.09 -12.04 -20.81
C SER A 2 -1.90 -12.23 -19.87
N GLU A 3 -0.85 -12.91 -20.36
CA GLU A 3 0.39 -13.17 -19.61
C GLU A 3 1.07 -11.88 -19.12
N THR A 4 0.98 -10.82 -19.92
CA THR A 4 1.52 -9.48 -19.62
C THR A 4 0.80 -8.79 -18.45
N VAL A 5 -0.51 -8.98 -18.32
CA VAL A 5 -1.32 -8.43 -17.21
C VAL A 5 -0.94 -9.10 -15.90
N PHE A 6 -0.80 -10.43 -15.91
CA PHE A 6 -0.40 -11.20 -14.74
C PHE A 6 1.02 -10.85 -14.27
N GLU A 7 1.97 -10.72 -15.19
CA GLU A 7 3.34 -10.28 -14.86
C GLU A 7 3.38 -8.89 -14.23
N CYS A 8 2.63 -7.94 -14.79
CA CYS A 8 2.54 -6.60 -14.24
C CYS A 8 1.94 -6.63 -12.83
N GLN A 9 0.87 -7.41 -12.62
CA GLN A 9 0.22 -7.58 -11.32
C GLN A 9 1.18 -8.11 -10.27
N GLU A 10 1.96 -9.14 -10.60
CA GLU A 10 2.95 -9.70 -9.67
C GLU A 10 4.11 -8.74 -9.39
N LYS A 11 4.57 -7.97 -10.38
CA LYS A 11 5.60 -6.93 -10.15
C LYS A 11 5.10 -5.87 -9.17
N VAL A 12 3.89 -5.33 -9.41
CA VAL A 12 3.26 -4.35 -8.51
C VAL A 12 3.05 -4.93 -7.12
N ARG A 13 2.58 -6.19 -7.02
CA ARG A 13 2.40 -6.87 -5.73
C ARG A 13 3.72 -6.96 -4.96
N ARG A 14 4.81 -7.36 -5.61
CA ARG A 14 6.14 -7.43 -4.97
C ARG A 14 6.59 -6.09 -4.41
N LEU A 15 6.34 -5.00 -5.12
CA LEU A 15 6.63 -3.64 -4.64
C LEU A 15 5.79 -3.29 -3.42
N ALA A 16 4.47 -3.52 -3.49
CA ALA A 16 3.58 -3.23 -2.38
C ALA A 16 3.90 -4.06 -1.11
N VAL A 17 4.42 -5.29 -1.26
CA VAL A 17 4.91 -6.09 -0.13
C VAL A 17 6.08 -5.44 0.59
N LYS A 18 6.94 -4.68 -0.11
CA LYS A 18 8.04 -3.94 0.54
C LYS A 18 7.51 -2.88 1.51
N ILE A 19 6.38 -2.23 1.18
CA ILE A 19 5.71 -1.27 2.08
C ILE A 19 5.35 -1.97 3.40
N VAL A 20 4.71 -3.15 3.34
CA VAL A 20 4.27 -3.90 4.54
C VAL A 20 5.46 -4.34 5.39
N LYS A 21 6.54 -4.80 4.73
CA LYS A 21 7.75 -5.24 5.42
C LYS A 21 8.39 -4.12 6.26
N HIS A 22 8.31 -2.87 5.82
CA HIS A 22 8.90 -1.74 6.54
C HIS A 22 8.30 -1.52 7.92
N TYR A 23 6.98 -1.68 8.09
CA TYR A 23 6.32 -1.36 9.36
C TYR A 23 5.83 -2.59 10.14
N ARG A 24 5.53 -3.71 9.48
CA ARG A 24 5.04 -4.94 10.14
C ARG A 24 6.05 -6.07 10.21
N GLY A 25 7.08 -6.06 9.36
CA GLY A 25 7.99 -7.21 9.19
C GLY A 25 7.32 -8.49 8.67
N LYS A 26 6.01 -8.46 8.38
CA LYS A 26 5.21 -9.58 7.85
C LYS A 26 5.01 -9.50 6.33
N GLY A 27 4.55 -10.60 5.74
CA GLY A 27 4.72 -10.94 4.34
C GLY A 27 3.55 -10.56 3.41
N PRO A 28 3.44 -11.27 2.26
CA PRO A 28 2.55 -10.95 1.14
C PRO A 28 1.06 -11.13 1.41
N GLU A 29 0.68 -11.81 2.48
CA GLU A 29 -0.70 -12.13 2.85
C GLU A 29 -1.58 -10.89 3.04
N ASN A 30 -0.97 -9.73 3.27
CA ASN A 30 -1.67 -8.47 3.51
C ASN A 30 -1.85 -7.62 2.24
N VAL A 31 -1.33 -8.06 1.09
CA VAL A 31 -1.33 -7.27 -0.14
C VAL A 31 -2.18 -7.97 -1.19
N LYS A 32 -3.21 -7.28 -1.65
CA LYS A 32 -4.02 -7.67 -2.81
C LYS A 32 -3.84 -6.63 -3.91
N VAL A 33 -3.59 -7.08 -5.13
CA VAL A 33 -3.54 -6.22 -6.31
C VAL A 33 -4.63 -6.69 -7.26
N SER A 34 -5.46 -5.79 -7.74
CA SER A 34 -6.44 -6.02 -8.81
C SER A 34 -6.18 -5.06 -9.96
N MET A 35 -6.46 -5.52 -11.16
CA MET A 35 -6.45 -4.68 -12.37
C MET A 35 -7.89 -4.59 -12.86
N GLU A 36 -8.43 -3.38 -12.85
CA GLU A 36 -9.74 -3.06 -13.44
C GLU A 36 -9.47 -2.40 -14.77
N ASP A 37 -9.85 -3.09 -15.85
CA ASP A 37 -9.47 -2.73 -17.21
C ASP A 37 -7.93 -2.60 -17.37
N ASP A 38 -7.42 -2.36 -18.57
CA ASP A 38 -5.97 -2.27 -18.79
C ASP A 38 -5.34 -0.97 -18.17
N SER A 39 -6.18 -0.09 -17.60
CA SER A 39 -5.83 1.27 -17.18
C SER A 39 -5.82 1.49 -15.67
N LEU A 40 -6.59 0.76 -14.85
CA LEU A 40 -6.66 0.97 -13.39
C LEU A 40 -6.05 -0.20 -12.62
N ILE A 41 -5.04 0.09 -11.79
CA ILE A 41 -4.46 -0.86 -10.84
C ILE A 41 -4.87 -0.44 -9.44
N ILE A 42 -5.50 -1.34 -8.69
CA ILE A 42 -5.89 -1.15 -7.30
C ILE A 42 -5.01 -2.03 -6.42
N ILE A 43 -4.38 -1.43 -5.43
CA ILE A 43 -3.54 -2.10 -4.43
C ILE A 43 -4.21 -1.89 -3.08
N GLU A 44 -4.61 -2.98 -2.47
CA GLU A 44 -5.18 -3.03 -1.13
C GLU A 44 -4.14 -3.65 -0.18
N ILE A 45 -3.72 -2.88 0.82
CA ILE A 45 -2.79 -3.31 1.86
C ILE A 45 -3.52 -3.33 3.20
N ARG A 46 -3.82 -4.52 3.71
CA ARG A 46 -4.53 -4.71 4.99
C ARG A 46 -3.58 -4.70 6.18
N GLY A 47 -4.06 -4.23 7.32
CA GLY A 47 -3.30 -4.26 8.57
C GLY A 47 -2.14 -3.29 8.55
N ILE A 48 -2.45 -1.99 8.61
CA ILE A 48 -1.46 -0.92 8.57
C ILE A 48 -0.63 -0.81 9.85
N LEU A 49 -1.08 -1.36 10.98
CA LEU A 49 -0.44 -1.11 12.28
C LEU A 49 0.58 -2.19 12.61
N SER A 50 1.80 -1.82 12.99
CA SER A 50 2.73 -2.77 13.63
C SER A 50 2.12 -3.33 14.93
N SER A 51 2.63 -4.47 15.43
CA SER A 51 2.21 -4.99 16.74
C SER A 51 2.37 -3.95 17.86
N LEU A 52 3.42 -3.12 17.80
CA LEU A 52 3.62 -2.02 18.74
C LEU A 52 2.53 -0.95 18.59
N SER A 53 2.21 -0.56 17.37
CA SER A 53 1.18 0.45 17.09
C SER A 53 -0.21 -0.03 17.54
N GLU A 54 -0.51 -1.31 17.40
CA GLU A 54 -1.73 -1.95 17.94
C GLU A 54 -1.81 -1.84 19.46
N ILE A 55 -0.70 -2.14 20.17
CA ILE A 55 -0.63 -2.02 21.64
C ILE A 55 -0.85 -0.56 22.06
N LEU A 56 -0.14 0.38 21.43
CA LEU A 56 -0.27 1.81 21.75
C LEU A 56 -1.71 2.32 21.57
N LEU A 57 -2.42 1.87 20.52
CA LEU A 57 -3.83 2.23 20.34
C LEU A 57 -4.72 1.66 21.44
N LYS A 58 -4.50 0.40 21.82
CA LYS A 58 -5.27 -0.26 22.90
C LYS A 58 -5.08 0.41 24.25
N GLU A 59 -3.87 0.90 24.53
CA GLU A 59 -3.55 1.66 25.74
C GLU A 59 -3.97 3.15 25.68
N GLY A 60 -4.67 3.57 24.62
CA GLY A 60 -5.15 4.95 24.46
C GLY A 60 -4.10 5.95 23.97
N ALA A 61 -2.89 5.50 23.63
CA ALA A 61 -1.80 6.34 23.11
C ALA A 61 -1.92 6.63 21.59
N VAL A 62 -3.13 6.94 21.12
CA VAL A 62 -3.46 7.19 19.71
C VAL A 62 -2.62 8.31 19.08
N HIS A 63 -2.31 9.35 19.87
CA HIS A 63 -1.53 10.49 19.41
C HIS A 63 -0.10 10.09 18.98
N LEU A 64 0.57 9.19 19.71
CA LEU A 64 1.91 8.70 19.35
C LEU A 64 1.88 7.94 18.03
N VAL A 65 0.84 7.12 17.84
CA VAL A 65 0.65 6.37 16.59
C VAL A 65 0.41 7.33 15.42
N THR A 66 -0.37 8.38 15.66
CA THR A 66 -0.66 9.40 14.65
C THR A 66 0.60 10.20 14.27
N GLU A 67 1.38 10.65 15.26
CA GLU A 67 2.60 11.42 15.00
C GLU A 67 3.65 10.62 14.22
N TYR A 68 3.87 9.35 14.58
CA TYR A 68 4.85 8.55 13.83
C TYR A 68 4.38 8.31 12.38
N TRP A 69 3.08 8.11 12.16
CA TRP A 69 2.53 7.92 10.81
C TRP A 69 2.68 9.14 9.91
N LYS A 70 2.70 10.37 10.46
CA LYS A 70 3.01 11.60 9.71
C LYS A 70 4.41 11.56 9.08
N VAL A 71 5.35 10.84 9.70
CA VAL A 71 6.71 10.67 9.20
C VAL A 71 6.83 9.44 8.30
N LEU A 72 6.21 8.33 8.71
CA LEU A 72 6.31 7.06 7.98
C LEU A 72 5.59 7.09 6.63
N LYS A 73 4.36 7.63 6.55
CA LYS A 73 3.59 7.62 5.29
C LYS A 73 4.33 8.30 4.15
N PRO A 74 4.82 9.56 4.28
CA PRO A 74 5.53 10.22 3.18
C PRO A 74 6.80 9.49 2.75
N TYR A 75 7.50 8.83 3.69
CA TYR A 75 8.64 7.98 3.37
C TYR A 75 8.22 6.79 2.50
N LEU A 76 7.21 6.02 2.94
CA LEU A 76 6.73 4.84 2.22
C LEU A 76 6.17 5.19 0.83
N GLU A 77 5.42 6.28 0.76
CA GLU A 77 4.83 6.77 -0.49
C GLU A 77 5.91 7.16 -1.50
N ARG A 78 6.94 7.89 -1.08
CA ARG A 78 8.07 8.26 -1.94
C ARG A 78 8.85 7.05 -2.43
N GLU A 79 9.22 6.12 -1.54
CA GLU A 79 9.97 4.91 -1.91
C GLU A 79 9.18 4.05 -2.90
N PHE A 80 7.89 3.83 -2.63
CA PHE A 80 7.04 3.06 -3.53
C PHE A 80 6.87 3.74 -4.88
N MET A 81 6.68 5.06 -4.92
CA MET A 81 6.49 5.80 -6.16
C MET A 81 7.76 5.82 -7.03
N ALA A 82 8.95 5.82 -6.42
CA ALA A 82 10.20 5.71 -7.17
C ALA A 82 10.28 4.39 -7.95
N GLU A 83 9.91 3.28 -7.33
CA GLU A 83 9.99 1.95 -7.97
C GLU A 83 8.82 1.68 -8.94
N ILE A 84 7.62 2.21 -8.65
CA ILE A 84 6.43 1.93 -9.47
C ILE A 84 6.50 2.63 -10.84
N VAL A 85 7.14 3.80 -10.91
CA VAL A 85 7.35 4.53 -12.18
C VAL A 85 8.18 3.70 -13.15
N GLU A 86 9.26 3.10 -12.67
CA GLU A 86 10.10 2.20 -13.48
C GLU A 86 9.34 0.92 -13.88
N THR A 87 8.49 0.41 -12.99
CA THR A 87 7.72 -0.82 -13.21
C THR A 87 6.60 -0.65 -14.24
N LEU A 88 5.90 0.49 -14.23
CA LEU A 88 4.78 0.74 -15.14
C LEU A 88 5.22 1.29 -16.49
N GLY A 89 6.38 1.96 -16.57
CA GLY A 89 6.97 2.44 -17.82
C GLY A 89 6.10 3.42 -18.62
N SER A 90 5.03 3.94 -18.01
CA SER A 90 4.02 4.79 -18.63
C SER A 90 3.53 5.83 -17.62
N PRO A 91 3.09 7.02 -18.07
CA PRO A 91 2.52 8.02 -17.18
C PRO A 91 1.24 7.50 -16.50
N PHE A 92 1.11 7.77 -15.21
CA PHE A 92 -0.10 7.46 -14.44
C PHE A 92 -0.39 8.58 -13.43
N THR A 93 -1.65 8.69 -13.04
CA THR A 93 -2.06 9.42 -11.85
C THR A 93 -2.31 8.44 -10.72
N TYR A 94 -2.24 8.89 -9.47
CA TYR A 94 -2.49 7.99 -8.34
C TYR A 94 -3.27 8.63 -7.21
N THR A 95 -3.91 7.78 -6.41
CA THR A 95 -4.41 8.13 -5.08
C THR A 95 -3.79 7.21 -4.04
N TRP A 96 -3.57 7.72 -2.84
CA TRP A 96 -3.11 6.94 -1.69
C TRP A 96 -3.96 7.32 -0.48
N LYS A 97 -4.83 6.41 -0.06
CA LYS A 97 -5.76 6.63 1.05
C LYS A 97 -5.53 5.62 2.16
N ILE A 98 -5.73 6.07 3.39
CA ILE A 98 -5.84 5.19 4.55
C ILE A 98 -7.32 5.12 4.89
N GLU A 99 -7.90 3.94 4.79
CA GLU A 99 -9.28 3.68 5.20
C GLU A 99 -9.29 3.16 6.63
N ASP A 100 -9.98 3.89 7.52
CA ASP A 100 -10.20 3.51 8.90
C ASP A 100 -11.65 3.06 9.05
N LEU A 101 -11.94 1.84 8.58
CA LEU A 101 -13.29 1.29 8.60
C LEU A 101 -13.67 0.78 10.00
N ASN A 102 -12.70 0.24 10.76
CA ASN A 102 -12.78 -0.20 12.17
C ASN A 102 -11.38 -0.54 12.74
N PRO A 103 -11.21 -0.65 14.08
CA PRO A 103 -10.03 -1.29 14.68
C PRO A 103 -9.84 -2.71 14.12
N GLY A 104 -8.75 -2.95 13.39
CA GLY A 104 -8.45 -4.23 12.74
C GLY A 104 -8.71 -4.28 11.24
N ASP A 105 -9.57 -3.42 10.70
CA ASP A 105 -9.94 -3.37 9.27
C ASP A 105 -9.25 -2.22 8.51
N ARG A 106 -8.22 -1.62 9.13
CA ARG A 106 -7.48 -0.52 8.53
C ARG A 106 -6.71 -1.00 7.29
N ALA A 107 -6.93 -0.32 6.18
CA ALA A 107 -6.27 -0.61 4.93
C ALA A 107 -5.65 0.64 4.29
N ILE A 108 -4.54 0.45 3.58
CA ILE A 108 -4.06 1.42 2.61
C ILE A 108 -4.61 1.02 1.24
N ILE A 109 -5.30 1.94 0.58
CA ILE A 109 -5.78 1.78 -0.79
C ILE A 109 -4.96 2.70 -1.68
N ILE A 110 -4.24 2.11 -2.63
CA ILE A 110 -3.49 2.82 -3.66
C ILE A 110 -4.17 2.53 -5.00
N GLN A 111 -4.56 3.58 -5.71
CA GLN A 111 -5.10 3.45 -7.07
C GLN A 111 -4.10 4.08 -8.03
N LEU A 112 -3.73 3.36 -9.09
CA LEU A 112 -2.86 3.84 -10.16
C LEU A 112 -3.69 3.85 -11.45
N ASN A 113 -3.92 5.03 -12.00
CA ASN A 113 -4.65 5.22 -13.25
C ASN A 113 -3.65 5.56 -14.35
N LYS A 114 -3.37 4.59 -15.22
CA LYS A 114 -2.51 4.79 -16.39
C LYS A 114 -3.19 5.76 -17.35
N SER A 115 -2.41 6.67 -17.91
CA SER A 115 -2.87 7.50 -19.02
C SER A 115 -2.88 6.61 -20.27
N VAL A 116 -4.06 6.43 -20.86
CA VAL A 116 -4.25 5.71 -22.13
C VAL A 116 -3.66 6.52 -23.28
#